data_AF-A0A0D2AZY6-F1
#
_entry.id   AF-A0A0D2AZY6-F1
#
_cell.length_a   1.000
_cell.length_b   1.000
_cell.length_c   1.000
_cell.angle_alpha   90.00
_cell.angle_beta   90.00
_cell.angle_gamma   90.00
#
_symmetry.space_group_name_H-M   'P 1'
#
loop_
_entity.id
_entity.type
_entity.pdbx_description
1 polymer ?
#
loop_
_entity_poly.entity_id
_entity_poly.type
_entity_poly.pdbx_seq_one_letter_code
_entity_poly.pdbx_strand_id
1 'polypeptide(L)'
;MKVIPILARTPLLQRYGRPTLWHTDLHMGNIFVSEQDLTKIVGVIDWQFVSILPGFTQARWPEFLTPPEGYETGLIEPQLPADFEEMEPDEQVYAISQRDQALQAKCYEVALGRCHHDSYLALTRIHDTIRRLFVLCERTYKDGIVPLRDCLIELSSNWESLRLTGSPPMTLSKGEVATHDIQLAEYQDWVKLRKYTQEILCSDDDGWVSPELDFDKVQAQERELFELYLQRQAPGTSAEEARELWFYNQRHP
;
A
#
# COMPACT_ATOMS: atom_id res chain seq x y z
N MET A 1 14.99 4.09 19.37
CA MET A 1 13.80 4.91 19.07
C MET A 1 12.81 4.80 20.25
N LYS A 2 12.46 5.90 20.94
CA LYS A 2 11.61 5.87 22.16
C LYS A 2 10.09 5.95 21.89
N VAL A 3 9.68 6.21 20.64
CA VAL A 3 8.27 6.42 20.28
C VAL A 3 7.44 5.14 20.24
N ILE A 4 7.98 4.02 19.75
CA ILE A 4 7.25 2.74 19.71
C ILE A 4 6.73 2.33 21.10
N PRO A 5 7.55 2.35 22.18
CA PRO A 5 7.04 2.11 23.53
C PRO A 5 5.96 3.08 24.01
N ILE A 6 5.98 4.35 23.58
CA ILE A 6 4.95 5.34 23.93
C ILE A 6 3.64 4.96 23.25
N LEU A 7 3.69 4.70 21.94
CA LEU A 7 2.53 4.30 21.15
C LEU A 7 1.92 3.00 21.68
N ALA A 8 2.75 1.99 21.97
CA ALA A 8 2.31 0.68 22.47
C ALA A 8 1.61 0.75 23.85
N ARG A 9 1.77 1.85 24.59
CA ARG A 9 1.07 2.09 25.87
C ARG A 9 -0.26 2.79 25.71
N THR A 10 -0.61 3.25 24.52
CA THR A 10 -1.92 3.89 24.28
C THR A 10 -3.02 2.84 24.42
N PRO A 11 -4.15 3.16 25.10
CA PRO A 11 -5.26 2.22 25.25
C PRO A 11 -5.79 1.69 23.91
N LEU A 12 -5.75 2.54 22.87
CA LEU A 12 -6.16 2.18 21.53
C LEU A 12 -5.29 1.06 20.94
N LEU A 13 -3.96 1.19 20.95
CA LEU A 13 -3.08 0.14 20.45
C LEU A 13 -3.05 -1.09 21.34
N GLN A 14 -3.21 -0.94 22.66
CA GLN A 14 -3.30 -2.10 23.56
C GLN A 14 -4.54 -2.96 23.25
N ARG A 15 -5.68 -2.33 22.95
CA ARG A 15 -6.91 -3.04 22.60
C ARG A 15 -6.75 -3.89 21.34
N TYR A 16 -6.07 -3.37 20.33
CA TYR A 16 -5.88 -4.05 19.03
C TYR A 16 -4.49 -4.66 18.86
N GLY A 17 -3.71 -4.71 19.94
CA GLY A 17 -2.32 -5.16 19.97
C GLY A 17 -2.17 -6.66 20.19
N ARG A 18 -3.27 -7.41 20.20
CA ARG A 18 -3.26 -8.86 20.41
C ARG A 18 -2.43 -9.53 19.31
N PRO A 19 -1.56 -10.50 19.66
CA PRO A 19 -0.88 -11.33 18.67
C PRO A 19 -1.90 -12.09 17.84
N THR A 20 -1.92 -11.83 16.54
CA THR A 20 -2.90 -12.37 15.60
C THR A 20 -2.15 -12.98 14.42
N LEU A 21 -2.52 -14.19 14.02
CA LEU A 21 -2.12 -14.76 12.74
C LEU A 21 -2.99 -14.15 11.64
N TRP A 22 -2.42 -13.52 10.62
CA TRP A 22 -3.19 -12.84 9.57
C TRP A 22 -2.66 -13.15 8.17
N HIS A 23 -3.53 -13.55 7.25
CA HIS A 23 -3.14 -13.74 5.85
C HIS A 23 -2.96 -12.38 5.17
N THR A 24 -1.70 -11.94 5.14
CA THR A 24 -1.27 -10.62 4.73
C THR A 24 -1.34 -10.43 3.21
N ASP A 25 -1.24 -11.51 2.44
CA ASP A 25 -1.18 -11.50 0.97
C ASP A 25 -2.43 -12.15 0.34
N LEU A 26 -3.61 -11.73 0.81
CA LEU A 26 -4.87 -12.34 0.37
C LEU A 26 -5.36 -11.69 -0.93
N HIS A 27 -4.94 -12.26 -2.06
CA HIS A 27 -5.41 -11.94 -3.41
C HIS A 27 -6.21 -13.11 -4.02
N MET A 28 -6.87 -12.90 -5.17
CA MET A 28 -7.75 -13.92 -5.77
C MET A 28 -7.03 -15.23 -6.10
N GLY A 29 -5.74 -15.17 -6.44
CA GLY A 29 -4.92 -16.36 -6.71
C GLY A 29 -4.69 -17.26 -5.50
N ASN A 30 -4.86 -16.73 -4.29
CA ASN A 30 -4.69 -17.46 -3.03
C ASN A 30 -6.01 -18.01 -2.46
N ILE A 31 -7.13 -17.88 -3.19
CA ILE A 31 -8.46 -18.30 -2.75
C ILE A 31 -9.03 -19.34 -3.73
N PHE A 32 -9.30 -20.54 -3.22
CA PHE A 32 -10.01 -21.57 -3.98
C PHE A 32 -11.50 -21.56 -3.65
N VAL A 33 -12.34 -21.62 -4.68
CA VAL A 33 -13.79 -21.71 -4.58
C VAL A 33 -14.30 -23.05 -5.13
N SER A 34 -15.48 -23.48 -4.67
CA SER A 34 -16.11 -24.72 -5.14
C SER A 34 -16.57 -24.59 -6.59
N GLU A 35 -16.29 -25.59 -7.42
CA GLU A 35 -16.78 -25.66 -8.81
C GLU A 35 -18.32 -25.75 -8.88
N GLN A 36 -18.96 -26.31 -7.85
CA GLN A 36 -20.42 -26.46 -7.81
C GLN A 36 -21.12 -25.22 -7.23
N ASP A 37 -20.41 -24.38 -6.48
CA ASP A 37 -20.95 -23.20 -5.80
C ASP A 37 -19.84 -22.16 -5.57
N LEU A 38 -19.72 -21.21 -6.50
CA LEU A 38 -18.67 -20.19 -6.49
C LEU A 38 -18.75 -19.23 -5.28
N THR A 39 -19.81 -19.29 -4.48
CA THR A 39 -19.92 -18.51 -3.23
C THR A 39 -19.19 -19.16 -2.06
N LYS A 40 -18.75 -20.41 -2.20
CA LYS A 40 -18.08 -21.16 -1.15
C LYS A 40 -16.58 -21.21 -1.36
N ILE A 41 -15.85 -20.60 -0.43
CA ILE A 41 -14.40 -20.76 -0.29
C ILE A 41 -14.12 -22.17 0.25
N VAL A 42 -13.33 -22.94 -0.49
CA VAL A 42 -12.92 -24.31 -0.14
C VAL A 42 -11.47 -24.39 0.32
N GLY A 43 -10.66 -23.36 0.07
CA GLY A 43 -9.28 -23.31 0.51
C GLY A 43 -8.67 -21.92 0.42
N VAL A 44 -7.71 -21.66 1.32
CA VAL A 44 -6.81 -20.50 1.27
C VAL A 44 -5.39 -21.04 1.35
N ILE A 45 -4.54 -20.68 0.39
CA ILE A 45 -3.16 -21.17 0.30
C ILE A 45 -2.16 -20.05 0.61
N ASP A 46 -0.87 -20.33 0.38
CA ASP A 46 0.23 -19.36 0.47
C ASP A 46 0.49 -18.75 1.87
N TRP A 47 0.48 -19.62 2.88
CA TRP A 47 0.75 -19.23 4.27
C TRP A 47 2.23 -19.05 4.60
N GLN A 48 3.14 -19.19 3.64
CA GLN A 48 4.58 -19.36 3.88
C GLN A 48 5.30 -18.12 4.42
N PHE A 49 4.69 -16.94 4.30
CA PHE A 49 5.22 -15.66 4.82
C PHE A 49 4.34 -15.04 5.92
N VAL A 50 3.39 -15.81 6.46
CA VAL A 50 2.51 -15.32 7.52
C VAL A 50 3.27 -15.21 8.84
N SER A 51 3.02 -14.12 9.56
CA SER A 51 3.60 -13.86 10.88
C SER A 51 2.51 -13.68 11.94
N ILE A 52 2.87 -13.88 13.21
CA ILE A 52 2.02 -13.52 14.34
C ILE A 52 2.48 -12.15 14.82
N LEU A 53 1.74 -11.11 14.47
CA LEU A 53 2.02 -9.72 14.83
C LEU A 53 0.79 -9.08 15.52
N PRO A 54 0.91 -7.89 16.11
CA PRO A 54 -0.25 -7.16 16.62
C PRO A 54 -1.32 -6.97 15.53
N GLY A 55 -2.59 -7.25 15.85
CA GLY A 55 -3.68 -7.16 14.85
C GLY A 55 -3.74 -5.82 14.10
N PHE A 56 -3.47 -4.70 14.78
CA PHE A 56 -3.49 -3.37 14.15
C PHE A 56 -2.41 -3.13 13.09
N THR A 57 -1.30 -3.87 13.10
CA THR A 57 -0.24 -3.75 12.09
C THR A 57 -0.54 -4.57 10.84
N GLN A 58 -1.47 -5.53 10.94
CA GLN A 58 -1.77 -6.48 9.87
C GLN A 58 -3.13 -6.26 9.21
N ALA A 59 -4.10 -5.72 9.96
CA ALA A 59 -5.44 -5.43 9.48
C ALA A 59 -5.38 -4.52 8.24
N ARG A 60 -5.82 -5.05 7.11
CA ARG A 60 -5.82 -4.40 5.80
C ARG A 60 -7.02 -4.88 4.98
N TRP A 61 -7.32 -4.14 3.92
CA TRP A 61 -8.21 -4.62 2.86
C TRP A 61 -7.52 -5.76 2.09
N PRO A 62 -8.21 -6.87 1.77
CA PRO A 62 -7.76 -7.80 0.75
C PRO A 62 -7.54 -7.05 -0.57
N GLU A 63 -6.54 -7.43 -1.35
CA GLU A 63 -6.10 -6.63 -2.52
C GLU A 63 -7.26 -6.36 -3.50
N PHE A 64 -8.03 -7.40 -3.82
CA PHE A 64 -9.20 -7.35 -4.70
C PHE A 64 -10.42 -6.63 -4.12
N LEU A 65 -10.35 -6.18 -2.86
CA LEU A 65 -11.36 -5.37 -2.18
C LEU A 65 -10.79 -4.03 -1.71
N THR A 66 -9.62 -3.65 -2.22
CA THR A 66 -9.01 -2.35 -1.91
C THR A 66 -9.97 -1.25 -2.34
N PRO A 67 -10.36 -0.34 -1.43
CA PRO A 67 -11.27 0.74 -1.78
C PRO A 67 -10.62 1.72 -2.76
N PRO A 68 -11.40 2.39 -3.62
CA PRO A 68 -10.89 3.43 -4.49
C PRO A 68 -10.46 4.67 -3.69
N GLU A 69 -9.77 5.59 -4.36
CA GLU A 69 -9.42 6.90 -3.77
C GLU A 69 -10.67 7.67 -3.35
N GLY A 70 -10.58 8.38 -2.21
CA GLY A 70 -11.72 9.13 -1.65
C GLY A 70 -12.75 8.29 -0.90
N TYR A 71 -12.53 6.98 -0.74
CA TYR A 71 -13.45 6.13 0.03
C TYR A 71 -13.56 6.53 1.50
N GLU A 72 -14.80 6.65 1.98
CA GLU A 72 -15.10 6.94 3.38
C GLU A 72 -15.58 5.70 4.14
N THR A 73 -14.91 5.40 5.26
CA THR A 73 -15.33 4.33 6.18
C THR A 73 -16.57 4.72 6.97
N GLY A 74 -17.44 3.74 7.28
CA GLY A 74 -18.65 3.93 8.07
C GLY A 74 -19.94 3.78 7.24
N LEU A 75 -21.05 4.25 7.80
CA LEU A 75 -22.39 4.14 7.22
C LEU A 75 -22.65 5.20 6.15
N ILE A 76 -21.75 5.27 5.17
CA ILE A 76 -21.83 6.15 4.00
C ILE A 76 -22.01 5.26 2.78
N GLU A 77 -23.06 5.51 2.02
CA GLU A 77 -23.34 4.79 0.78
C GLU A 77 -22.52 5.40 -0.36
N PRO A 78 -21.71 4.62 -1.08
CA PRO A 78 -21.02 5.11 -2.27
C PRO A 78 -22.02 5.55 -3.34
N GLN A 79 -21.88 6.77 -3.84
CA GLN A 79 -22.73 7.34 -4.88
C GLN A 79 -21.88 7.73 -6.10
N LEU A 80 -22.54 7.92 -7.24
CA LEU A 80 -21.90 8.55 -8.39
C LEU A 80 -21.59 10.03 -8.08
N PRO A 81 -20.59 10.63 -8.77
CA PRO A 81 -20.36 12.06 -8.71
C PRO A 81 -21.61 12.87 -9.09
N ALA A 82 -21.74 14.08 -8.53
CA ALA A 82 -22.91 14.93 -8.77
C ALA A 82 -23.01 15.41 -10.23
N ASP A 83 -21.87 15.50 -10.91
CA ASP A 83 -21.69 15.90 -12.31
C ASP A 83 -21.71 14.72 -13.29
N PHE A 84 -22.06 13.51 -12.85
CA PHE A 84 -22.02 12.29 -13.67
C PHE A 84 -22.71 12.41 -15.04
N GLU A 85 -23.88 13.05 -15.09
CA GLU A 85 -24.65 13.23 -16.34
C GLU A 85 -23.98 14.21 -17.32
N GLU A 86 -23.03 15.02 -16.86
CA GLU A 86 -22.29 16.01 -17.64
C GLU A 86 -20.91 15.49 -18.10
N MET A 87 -20.48 14.32 -17.59
CA MET A 87 -19.19 13.69 -17.91
C MET A 87 -19.20 13.05 -19.31
N GLU A 88 -18.02 12.94 -19.91
CA GLU A 88 -17.86 12.22 -21.19
C GLU A 88 -18.10 10.71 -21.02
N PRO A 89 -18.47 9.97 -22.07
CA PRO A 89 -18.87 8.56 -21.95
C PRO A 89 -17.82 7.64 -21.32
N ASP A 90 -16.53 7.88 -21.58
CA ASP A 90 -15.41 7.15 -20.98
C ASP A 90 -15.23 7.50 -19.49
N GLU A 91 -15.38 8.78 -19.14
CA GLU A 91 -15.38 9.24 -17.75
C GLU A 91 -16.55 8.67 -16.95
N GLN A 92 -17.74 8.53 -17.56
CA GLN A 92 -18.89 7.89 -16.94
C GLN A 92 -18.63 6.41 -16.65
N VAL A 93 -18.04 5.67 -17.60
CA VAL A 93 -17.66 4.27 -17.40
C VAL A 93 -16.67 4.14 -16.24
N TYR A 94 -15.69 5.04 -16.17
CA TYR A 94 -14.73 5.09 -15.06
C TYR A 94 -15.43 5.39 -13.73
N ALA A 95 -16.31 6.38 -13.68
CA ALA A 95 -17.06 6.74 -12.46
C ALA A 95 -17.94 5.58 -11.96
N ILE A 96 -18.59 4.84 -12.87
CA ILE A 96 -19.34 3.61 -12.55
C ILE A 96 -18.40 2.56 -11.95
N SER A 97 -17.26 2.31 -12.58
CA SER A 97 -16.27 1.34 -12.08
C SER A 97 -15.78 1.70 -10.67
N GLN A 98 -15.47 2.97 -10.41
CA GLN A 98 -15.05 3.45 -9.09
C GLN A 98 -16.15 3.26 -8.04
N ARG A 99 -17.41 3.58 -8.38
CA ARG A 99 -18.56 3.35 -7.49
C ARG A 99 -18.72 1.86 -7.19
N ASP A 100 -18.65 1.00 -8.20
CA ASP A 100 -18.85 -0.44 -8.03
C ASP A 100 -17.75 -1.06 -7.17
N GLN A 101 -16.50 -0.63 -7.33
CA GLN A 101 -15.39 -0.99 -6.44
C GLN A 101 -15.63 -0.51 -5.00
N ALA A 102 -16.08 0.73 -4.81
CA ALA A 102 -16.44 1.26 -3.49
C ALA A 102 -17.58 0.47 -2.84
N LEU A 103 -18.59 0.03 -3.62
CA LEU A 103 -19.70 -0.80 -3.14
C LEU A 103 -19.20 -2.17 -2.69
N GLN A 104 -18.29 -2.81 -3.44
CA GLN A 104 -17.67 -4.08 -3.03
C GLN A 104 -16.88 -3.93 -1.73
N ALA A 105 -16.05 -2.90 -1.62
CA ALA A 105 -15.34 -2.58 -0.38
C ALA A 105 -16.32 -2.30 0.78
N LYS A 106 -17.42 -1.58 0.54
CA LYS A 106 -18.46 -1.32 1.55
C LYS A 106 -19.15 -2.60 2.03
N CYS A 107 -19.46 -3.54 1.12
CA CYS A 107 -19.99 -4.85 1.48
C CYS A 107 -19.03 -5.60 2.41
N TYR A 108 -17.73 -5.60 2.10
CA TYR A 108 -16.72 -6.18 2.97
C TYR A 108 -16.62 -5.45 4.31
N GLU A 109 -16.64 -4.11 4.33
CA GLU A 109 -16.61 -3.32 5.57
C GLU A 109 -17.75 -3.71 6.53
N VAL A 110 -18.97 -3.76 5.99
CA VAL A 110 -20.18 -4.09 6.75
C VAL A 110 -20.12 -5.54 7.24
N ALA A 111 -19.70 -6.47 6.38
CA ALA A 111 -19.51 -7.86 6.76
C ALA A 111 -18.45 -8.02 7.85
N LEU A 112 -17.30 -7.35 7.72
CA LEU A 112 -16.23 -7.36 8.70
C LEU A 112 -16.68 -6.77 10.04
N GLY A 113 -17.40 -5.66 10.02
CA GLY A 113 -17.97 -5.03 11.21
C GLY A 113 -18.96 -5.92 11.95
N ARG A 114 -19.74 -6.72 11.22
CA ARG A 114 -20.72 -7.68 11.78
C ARG A 114 -20.06 -8.97 12.27
N CYS A 115 -19.15 -9.55 11.49
CA CYS A 115 -18.58 -10.87 11.73
C CYS A 115 -17.35 -10.82 12.65
N HIS A 116 -16.58 -9.73 12.62
CA HIS A 116 -15.37 -9.58 13.42
C HIS A 116 -15.06 -8.12 13.77
N HIS A 117 -15.83 -7.57 14.71
CA HIS A 117 -15.81 -6.15 15.09
C HIS A 117 -14.43 -5.62 15.49
N ASP A 118 -13.60 -6.42 16.18
CA ASP A 118 -12.25 -5.97 16.58
C ASP A 118 -11.32 -5.75 15.36
N SER A 119 -11.44 -6.56 14.31
CA SER A 119 -10.69 -6.35 13.06
C SER A 119 -11.16 -5.11 12.33
N TYR A 120 -12.48 -4.88 12.31
CA TYR A 120 -13.06 -3.66 11.75
C TYR A 120 -12.50 -2.41 12.43
N LEU A 121 -12.45 -2.39 13.76
CA LEU A 121 -11.89 -1.26 14.50
C LEU A 121 -10.37 -1.13 14.31
N ALA A 122 -9.64 -2.23 14.27
CA ALA A 122 -8.20 -2.21 13.96
C ALA A 122 -7.91 -1.64 12.57
N LEU A 123 -8.77 -1.94 11.58
CA LEU A 123 -8.69 -1.44 10.21
C LEU A 123 -9.05 0.06 10.10
N THR A 124 -10.08 0.52 10.83
CA THR A 124 -10.67 1.86 10.62
C THR A 124 -10.34 2.91 11.67
N ARG A 125 -9.94 2.52 12.89
CA ARG A 125 -9.75 3.45 14.02
C ARG A 125 -8.29 3.76 14.31
N ILE A 126 -7.36 2.96 13.80
CA ILE A 126 -5.93 3.19 13.98
C ILE A 126 -5.47 4.18 12.93
N HIS A 127 -4.85 5.28 13.37
CA HIS A 127 -4.31 6.28 12.47
C HIS A 127 -3.29 5.64 11.51
N ASP A 128 -3.39 5.94 10.23
CA ASP A 128 -2.57 5.32 9.19
C ASP A 128 -1.07 5.50 9.45
N THR A 129 -0.64 6.72 9.82
CA THR A 129 0.75 7.00 10.25
C THR A 129 1.25 6.09 11.36
N ILE A 130 0.40 5.74 12.34
CA ILE A 130 0.80 4.82 13.41
C ILE A 130 0.99 3.43 12.82
N ARG A 131 0.05 2.93 12.01
CA ARG A 131 0.18 1.62 11.37
C ARG A 131 1.43 1.55 10.47
N ARG A 132 1.59 2.55 9.58
CA ARG A 132 2.74 2.69 8.68
C ARG A 132 4.05 2.71 9.44
N LEU A 133 4.14 3.40 10.58
CA LEU A 133 5.38 3.44 11.36
C LEU A 133 5.87 2.03 11.74
N PHE A 134 4.96 1.16 12.22
CA PHE A 134 5.34 -0.21 12.59
C PHE A 134 5.78 -1.03 11.39
N VAL A 135 5.08 -0.91 10.26
CA VAL A 135 5.40 -1.64 9.01
C VAL A 135 6.71 -1.14 8.38
N LEU A 136 6.92 0.18 8.32
CA LEU A 136 8.07 0.78 7.67
C LEU A 136 9.37 0.57 8.44
N CYS A 137 9.31 0.43 9.78
CA CYS A 137 10.50 0.14 10.58
C CYS A 137 11.19 -1.17 10.15
N GLU A 138 10.42 -2.16 9.70
CA GLU A 138 10.94 -3.45 9.24
C GLU A 138 11.36 -3.44 7.77
N ARG A 139 10.92 -2.44 7.00
CA ARG A 139 11.07 -2.40 5.54
C ARG A 139 12.08 -1.37 5.03
N THR A 140 12.84 -0.72 5.91
CA THR A 140 13.84 0.29 5.49
C THR A 140 14.92 -0.25 4.57
N TYR A 141 15.21 -1.56 4.62
CA TYR A 141 16.14 -2.22 3.70
C TYR A 141 15.58 -2.36 2.28
N LYS A 142 14.25 -2.43 2.12
CA LYS A 142 13.55 -2.60 0.83
C LYS A 142 13.09 -1.26 0.27
N ASP A 143 12.45 -0.45 1.11
CA ASP A 143 11.77 0.79 0.71
C ASP A 143 12.63 2.04 0.99
N GLY A 144 13.84 1.87 1.53
CA GLY A 144 14.72 2.96 1.93
C GLY A 144 14.25 3.69 3.19
N ILE A 145 14.98 4.74 3.57
CA ILE A 145 14.72 5.50 4.80
C ILE A 145 13.67 6.61 4.63
N VAL A 146 13.45 7.08 3.40
CA VAL A 146 12.60 8.24 3.09
C VAL A 146 11.16 8.03 3.58
N PRO A 147 10.48 6.89 3.32
CA PRO A 147 9.12 6.67 3.80
C PRO A 147 9.02 6.63 5.32
N LEU A 148 10.01 6.05 6.00
CA LEU A 148 10.04 6.01 7.47
C LEU A 148 10.22 7.43 8.04
N ARG A 149 11.09 8.25 7.43
CA ARG A 149 11.28 9.64 7.86
C ARG A 149 10.02 10.46 7.66
N ASP A 150 9.37 10.32 6.50
CA ASP A 150 8.08 10.95 6.19
C ASP A 150 7.03 10.63 7.26
N CYS A 151 6.88 9.34 7.58
CA CYS A 151 5.98 8.87 8.61
C CYS A 151 6.30 9.45 10.01
N LEU A 152 7.59 9.59 10.35
CA LEU A 152 8.00 10.20 11.63
C LEU A 152 7.74 11.71 11.67
N ILE A 153 7.87 12.42 10.55
CA ILE A 153 7.55 13.84 10.42
C ILE A 153 6.04 14.03 10.59
N GLU A 154 5.23 13.26 9.87
CA GLU A 154 3.78 13.29 9.98
C GLU A 154 3.32 12.99 11.42
N LEU A 155 3.91 11.97 12.05
CA LEU A 155 3.61 11.62 13.44
C LEU A 155 3.97 12.75 14.41
N SER A 156 5.10 13.43 14.18
CA SER A 156 5.55 14.53 15.03
C SER A 156 4.63 15.75 14.87
N SER A 157 4.18 16.04 13.65
CA SER A 157 3.23 17.13 13.36
C SER A 157 1.84 16.88 13.96
N ASN A 158 1.41 15.62 14.04
CA ASN A 158 0.12 15.21 14.61
C ASN A 158 0.21 14.78 16.09
N TRP A 159 1.33 15.02 16.76
CA TRP A 159 1.58 14.46 18.10
C TRP A 159 0.51 14.85 19.14
N GLU A 160 0.13 16.13 19.15
CA GLU A 160 -0.89 16.66 20.06
C GLU A 160 -2.31 16.22 19.69
N SER A 161 -2.65 16.19 18.40
CA SER A 161 -3.98 15.75 17.91
C SER A 161 -4.23 14.27 18.21
N LEU A 162 -3.18 13.45 18.18
CA LEU A 162 -3.19 12.04 18.58
C LEU A 162 -3.21 11.83 20.10
N ARG A 163 -3.15 12.91 20.90
CA ARG A 163 -3.19 12.90 22.37
C ARG A 163 -2.11 11.99 22.98
N LEU A 164 -0.92 11.97 22.37
CA LEU A 164 0.20 11.16 22.82
C LEU A 164 0.94 11.85 23.97
N THR A 165 1.42 11.04 24.93
CA THR A 165 2.18 11.56 26.08
C THR A 165 3.65 11.74 25.74
N GLY A 166 4.28 12.80 26.25
CA GLY A 166 5.70 13.08 26.07
C GLY A 166 5.98 13.99 24.87
N SER A 167 7.23 14.02 24.41
CA SER A 167 7.66 14.82 23.27
C SER A 167 7.61 14.02 21.96
N PRO A 168 7.36 14.69 20.82
CA PRO A 168 7.43 14.05 19.51
C PRO A 168 8.81 13.41 19.25
N PRO A 169 8.87 12.35 18.42
CA PRO A 169 10.10 11.61 18.17
C PRO A 169 11.15 12.43 17.43
N MET A 170 10.72 13.44 16.67
CA MET A 170 11.58 14.24 15.81
C MET A 170 11.16 15.69 15.87
N THR A 171 12.15 16.59 15.78
CA THR A 171 11.94 18.01 15.58
C THR A 171 12.91 18.43 14.51
N LEU A 172 12.41 18.69 13.31
CA LEU A 172 13.21 19.12 12.18
C LEU A 172 13.14 20.63 12.03
N SER A 173 14.25 21.23 11.65
CA SER A 173 14.28 22.61 11.17
C SER A 173 13.54 22.74 9.83
N LYS A 174 13.14 23.95 9.47
CA LYS A 174 12.49 24.22 8.17
C LYS A 174 13.36 23.80 6.98
N GLY A 175 14.67 23.92 7.08
CA GLY A 175 15.60 23.49 6.02
C GLY A 175 15.67 21.98 5.86
N GLU A 176 15.62 21.24 6.96
CA GLU A 176 15.58 19.76 6.93
C GLU A 176 14.25 19.25 6.36
N VAL A 177 13.13 19.89 6.71
CA VAL A 177 11.81 19.58 6.13
C VAL A 177 11.83 19.82 4.62
N ALA A 178 12.27 21.00 4.16
CA ALA A 178 12.36 21.30 2.73
C ALA A 178 13.27 20.31 1.97
N THR A 179 14.36 19.87 2.60
CA THR A 179 15.24 18.85 2.01
C THR A 179 14.53 17.50 1.90
N HIS A 180 13.81 17.09 2.94
CA HIS A 180 13.02 15.87 2.94
C HIS A 180 11.89 15.90 1.90
N ASP A 181 11.22 17.04 1.72
CA ASP A 181 10.13 17.18 0.74
C ASP A 181 10.62 16.90 -0.69
N ILE A 182 11.84 17.35 -1.03
CA ILE A 182 12.48 17.04 -2.32
C ILE A 182 12.73 15.53 -2.45
N GLN A 183 13.34 14.91 -1.44
CA GLN A 183 13.61 13.46 -1.42
C GLN A 183 12.33 12.62 -1.50
N LEU A 184 11.27 13.07 -0.85
CA LEU A 184 9.97 12.41 -0.87
C LEU A 184 9.34 12.48 -2.26
N ALA A 185 9.42 13.63 -2.93
CA ALA A 185 8.93 13.78 -4.30
C ALA A 185 9.66 12.83 -5.27
N GLU A 186 10.99 12.79 -5.20
CA GLU A 186 11.82 11.87 -6.00
C GLU A 186 11.44 10.40 -5.73
N TYR A 187 11.27 10.03 -4.46
CA TYR A 187 10.84 8.69 -4.07
C TYR A 187 9.44 8.36 -4.62
N GLN A 188 8.48 9.29 -4.54
CA GLN A 188 7.13 9.09 -5.05
C GLN A 188 7.11 8.91 -6.57
N ASP A 189 7.92 9.67 -7.30
CA ASP A 189 8.07 9.53 -8.75
C ASP A 189 8.69 8.17 -9.11
N TRP A 190 9.68 7.72 -8.34
CA TRP A 190 10.25 6.39 -8.49
C TRP A 190 9.22 5.27 -8.23
N VAL A 191 8.42 5.36 -7.17
CA VAL A 191 7.35 4.39 -6.88
C VAL A 191 6.30 4.36 -7.99
N LYS A 192 5.89 5.52 -8.51
CA LYS A 192 4.94 5.60 -9.64
C LYS A 192 5.49 4.96 -10.89
N LEU A 193 6.74 5.29 -11.25
CA LEU A 193 7.42 4.69 -12.39
C LEU A 193 7.43 3.17 -12.29
N ARG A 194 7.86 2.64 -11.14
CA ARG A 194 7.86 1.19 -10.87
C ARG A 194 6.48 0.57 -11.05
N LYS A 195 5.45 1.16 -10.43
CA LYS A 195 4.07 0.67 -10.51
C LYS A 195 3.59 0.60 -11.97
N TYR A 196 3.75 1.68 -12.73
CA TYR A 196 3.34 1.71 -14.13
C TYR A 196 4.13 0.71 -14.99
N THR A 197 5.42 0.53 -14.74
CA THR A 197 6.20 -0.48 -15.45
C THR A 197 5.70 -1.89 -15.13
N GLN A 198 5.40 -2.21 -13.86
CA GLN A 198 4.81 -3.49 -13.46
C GLN A 198 3.46 -3.74 -14.13
N GLU A 199 2.59 -2.74 -14.19
CA GLU A 199 1.29 -2.82 -14.87
C GLU A 199 1.45 -3.05 -16.38
N ILE A 200 2.39 -2.36 -17.02
CA ILE A 200 2.67 -2.51 -18.46
C ILE A 200 3.23 -3.90 -18.79
N LEU A 201 4.11 -4.43 -17.94
CA LEU A 201 4.79 -5.71 -18.15
C LEU A 201 4.01 -6.90 -17.60
N CYS A 202 2.90 -6.66 -16.88
CA CYS A 202 2.16 -7.67 -16.12
C CYS A 202 3.09 -8.48 -15.20
N SER A 203 3.97 -7.78 -14.49
CA SER A 203 5.01 -8.39 -13.65
C SER A 203 4.92 -7.95 -12.19
N ASP A 204 5.52 -8.73 -11.29
CA ASP A 204 5.49 -8.45 -9.85
C ASP A 204 6.76 -7.73 -9.33
N ASP A 205 6.89 -7.66 -8.00
CA ASP A 205 8.02 -7.05 -7.29
C ASP A 205 9.37 -7.73 -7.52
N ASP A 206 9.38 -9.02 -7.84
CA ASP A 206 10.58 -9.80 -8.11
C ASP A 206 10.82 -9.99 -9.63
N GLY A 207 9.98 -9.37 -10.47
CA GLY A 207 10.05 -9.45 -11.92
C GLY A 207 9.48 -10.74 -12.49
N TRP A 208 8.70 -11.48 -11.72
CA TRP A 208 7.96 -12.65 -12.22
C TRP A 208 6.89 -12.21 -13.21
N VAL A 209 6.71 -13.01 -14.26
CA VAL A 209 5.69 -12.82 -15.29
C VAL A 209 4.95 -14.13 -15.52
N SER A 210 3.67 -14.04 -15.90
CA SER A 210 2.86 -15.23 -16.16
C SER A 210 3.47 -16.09 -17.27
N PRO A 211 3.52 -17.43 -17.11
CA PRO A 211 3.93 -18.35 -18.17
C PRO A 211 3.06 -18.29 -19.43
N GLU A 212 1.87 -17.68 -19.35
CA GLU A 212 0.99 -17.46 -20.51
C GLU A 212 1.45 -16.31 -21.41
N LEU A 213 2.36 -15.46 -20.91
CA LEU A 213 2.93 -14.34 -21.67
C LEU A 213 4.20 -14.77 -22.40
N ASP A 214 4.49 -14.09 -23.51
CA ASP A 214 5.72 -14.27 -24.27
C ASP A 214 6.87 -13.54 -23.55
N PHE A 215 7.68 -14.29 -22.80
CA PHE A 215 8.77 -13.75 -21.98
C PHE A 215 9.75 -12.89 -22.78
N ASP A 216 10.11 -13.28 -24.00
CA ASP A 216 11.06 -12.55 -24.83
C ASP A 216 10.50 -11.18 -25.24
N LYS A 217 9.18 -11.09 -25.48
CA LYS A 217 8.49 -9.82 -25.73
C LYS A 217 8.46 -8.93 -24.48
N VAL A 218 8.13 -9.50 -23.32
CA VAL A 218 8.11 -8.73 -22.06
C VAL A 218 9.51 -8.19 -21.74
N GLN A 219 10.54 -9.00 -21.95
CA GLN A 219 11.93 -8.58 -21.76
C GLN A 219 12.36 -7.49 -22.77
N ALA A 220 11.89 -7.55 -24.02
CA ALA A 220 12.13 -6.49 -24.99
C ALA A 220 11.47 -5.17 -24.57
N GLN A 221 10.23 -5.23 -24.10
CA GLN A 221 9.49 -4.08 -23.62
C GLN A 221 10.10 -3.48 -22.35
N GLU A 222 10.62 -4.30 -21.44
CA GLU A 222 11.39 -3.83 -20.28
C GLU A 222 12.61 -3.00 -20.69
N ARG A 223 13.36 -3.46 -21.70
CA ARG A 223 14.51 -2.71 -22.22
C ARG A 223 14.11 -1.37 -22.80
N GLU A 224 13.01 -1.30 -23.55
CA GLU A 224 12.48 -0.05 -24.10
C GLU A 224 12.07 0.93 -22.99
N LEU A 225 11.41 0.44 -21.94
CA LEU A 225 11.02 1.26 -20.79
C LEU A 225 12.26 1.78 -20.02
N PHE A 226 13.30 0.94 -19.87
CA PHE A 226 14.56 1.36 -19.26
C PHE A 226 15.27 2.43 -20.11
N GLU A 227 15.27 2.31 -21.44
CA GLU A 227 15.83 3.32 -22.33
C GLU A 227 15.08 4.66 -22.21
N LEU A 228 13.75 4.63 -22.14
CA LEU A 228 12.93 5.83 -21.90
C LEU A 228 13.22 6.46 -20.54
N TYR A 229 13.44 5.65 -19.51
CA TYR A 229 13.85 6.11 -18.19
C TYR A 229 15.21 6.81 -18.25
N LEU A 230 16.21 6.19 -18.90
CA LEU A 230 17.55 6.74 -19.05
C LEU A 230 17.54 8.09 -19.79
N GLN A 231 16.73 8.22 -20.84
CA GLN A 231 16.59 9.49 -21.58
C GLN A 231 16.02 10.64 -20.75
N ARG A 232 15.26 10.33 -19.69
CA ARG A 232 14.68 11.32 -18.78
C ARG A 232 15.60 11.68 -17.61
N GLN A 233 16.72 10.98 -17.45
CA GLN A 233 17.70 11.29 -16.40
C GLN A 233 18.49 12.57 -16.71
N ALA A 234 19.14 13.10 -15.67
CA ALA A 234 19.97 14.29 -15.80
C ALA A 234 21.10 14.07 -16.82
N PRO A 235 21.49 15.10 -17.59
CA PRO A 235 22.60 15.00 -18.52
C PRO A 235 23.89 14.56 -17.79
N GLY A 236 24.42 13.40 -18.14
CA GLY A 236 25.64 12.84 -17.55
C GLY A 236 25.42 11.65 -16.61
N THR A 237 24.18 11.27 -16.28
CA THR A 237 23.89 10.01 -15.60
C THR A 237 24.31 8.84 -16.48
N SER A 238 25.20 7.98 -15.96
CA SER A 238 25.62 6.78 -16.68
C SER A 238 24.51 5.73 -16.70
N ALA A 239 24.54 4.83 -17.69
CA ALA A 239 23.61 3.72 -17.75
C ALA A 239 23.72 2.80 -16.51
N GLU A 240 24.90 2.69 -15.91
CA GLU A 240 25.15 1.90 -14.69
C GLU A 240 24.49 2.55 -13.46
N GLU A 241 24.66 3.85 -13.26
CA GLU A 241 23.99 4.59 -12.17
C GLU A 241 22.47 4.56 -12.31
N ALA A 242 21.95 4.68 -13.53
CA ALA A 242 20.52 4.53 -13.81
C ALA A 242 20.03 3.10 -13.55
N ARG A 243 20.87 2.08 -13.83
CA ARG A 243 20.55 0.68 -13.58
C ARG A 243 20.36 0.40 -12.09
N GLU A 244 21.23 0.93 -11.23
CA GLU A 244 21.14 0.76 -9.76
C GLU A 244 19.82 1.29 -9.20
N LEU A 245 19.30 2.37 -9.80
CA LEU A 245 18.03 2.98 -9.44
C LEU A 245 16.82 2.33 -10.12
N TRP A 246 17.04 1.37 -11.03
CA TRP A 246 15.96 0.59 -11.64
C TRP A 246 15.48 -0.50 -10.68
N PHE A 247 14.18 -0.80 -10.70
CA PHE A 247 13.56 -1.70 -9.73
C PHE A 247 13.79 -3.19 -10.04
N TYR A 248 14.19 -3.57 -11.26
CA TYR A 248 14.66 -4.92 -11.59
C TYR A 248 16.18 -5.00 -11.56
N ASN A 249 16.74 -4.90 -10.35
CA ASN A 249 18.14 -5.19 -10.15
C ASN A 249 18.37 -6.69 -10.25
N GLN A 250 19.37 -7.10 -11.04
CA GLN A 250 19.82 -8.49 -11.03
C GLN A 250 20.32 -8.78 -9.61
N ARG A 251 19.52 -9.45 -8.79
CA ARG A 251 20.04 -10.07 -7.58
C ARG A 251 21.14 -11.02 -8.03
N HIS A 252 22.38 -10.71 -7.66
CA HIS A 252 23.50 -11.61 -7.90
C HIS A 252 23.13 -13.01 -7.38
N PRO A 253 23.38 -14.08 -8.16
CA PRO A 253 23.11 -15.45 -7.76
C PRO A 253 23.86 -15.87 -6.50
#